data_AF-Q7LZT4-F1
#
_entry.id   AF-Q7LZT4-F1
#
_cell.length_a   1.000
_cell.length_b   1.000
_cell.length_c   1.000
_cell.angle_alpha   90.00
_cell.angle_beta   90.00
_cell.angle_gamma   90.00
#
_symmetry.space_group_name_H-M   'P 1'
#
loop_
_entity.id
_entity.type
_entity.pdbx_description
1 polymer ?
#
loop_
_entity_poly.entity_id
_entity_poly.type
_entity_poly.pdbx_seq_one_letter_code
_entity_poly.pdbx_strand_id
1 'polypeptide(L)' 'EAGEECDCGAPANPCCDAATCKLRPGAQCAEGDCCEQCRFVKEGTVCREAKGDWNDDSCTGQSADCPRNGF' A
#
# COMPACT_ATOMS: atom_id res chain seq x y z
N GLU A 1 15.78 -9.05 1.40
CA GLU A 1 16.09 -10.15 0.47
C GLU A 1 15.92 -9.63 -0.96
N ALA A 2 16.80 -10.01 -1.90
CA ALA A 2 16.76 -9.44 -3.25
C ALA A 2 15.70 -10.16 -4.10
N GLY A 3 14.61 -9.47 -4.45
CA GLY A 3 13.57 -9.98 -5.35
C GLY A 3 12.26 -10.42 -4.68
N GLU A 4 12.12 -10.24 -3.36
CA GLU A 4 10.82 -10.28 -2.68
C GLU A 4 10.00 -9.03 -3.05
N GLU A 5 8.70 -9.21 -3.27
CA GLU A 5 7.76 -8.10 -3.55
C GLU A 5 6.88 -7.78 -2.35
N CYS A 6 6.87 -8.67 -1.34
CA CYS A 6 6.11 -8.53 -0.12
C CYS A 6 6.74 -9.37 0.99
N ASP A 7 6.61 -8.89 2.24
CA ASP A 7 7.02 -9.66 3.41
C ASP A 7 6.17 -10.95 3.51
N CYS A 8 6.84 -12.09 3.43
CA CYS A 8 6.26 -13.42 3.55
C CYS A 8 6.40 -14.02 4.95
N GLY A 9 6.96 -13.26 5.90
CA GLY A 9 7.08 -13.63 7.30
C GLY A 9 5.72 -13.78 8.01
N ALA A 10 5.79 -14.20 9.28
CA ALA A 10 4.61 -14.30 10.12
C ALA A 10 4.31 -12.95 10.82
N PRO A 11 3.05 -12.48 10.84
CA PRO A 11 1.85 -13.14 10.31
C PRO A 11 1.74 -13.09 8.78
N ALA A 12 1.25 -14.18 8.19
CA ALA A 12 1.13 -14.31 6.74
C ALA A 12 0.21 -13.22 6.16
N ASN A 13 0.71 -12.52 5.14
CA ASN A 13 -0.08 -11.56 4.38
C ASN A 13 -0.91 -12.27 3.31
N PRO A 14 -2.26 -12.13 3.28
CA PRO A 14 -3.11 -12.81 2.29
C PRO A 14 -2.86 -12.37 0.85
N CYS A 15 -2.23 -11.22 0.63
CA CYS A 15 -1.86 -10.69 -0.69
C CYS A 15 -0.53 -11.27 -1.19
N CYS A 16 0.26 -11.85 -0.29
CA CYS A 16 1.57 -12.42 -0.58
C CYS A 16 1.46 -13.94 -0.77
N ASP A 17 2.21 -14.47 -1.74
CA ASP A 17 2.46 -15.89 -1.89
C ASP A 17 3.64 -16.26 -0.98
N ALA A 18 3.36 -16.99 0.09
CA ALA A 18 4.37 -17.33 1.10
C ALA A 18 5.47 -18.29 0.59
N ALA A 19 5.27 -18.97 -0.54
CA ALA A 19 6.28 -19.86 -1.11
C ALA A 19 7.30 -19.11 -1.98
N THR A 20 6.89 -17.97 -2.54
CA THR A 20 7.73 -17.18 -3.47
C THR A 20 8.07 -15.78 -2.97
N CYS A 21 7.41 -15.31 -1.90
CA CYS A 21 7.49 -13.95 -1.36
C CYS A 21 7.16 -12.89 -2.43
N LYS A 22 6.20 -13.23 -3.30
CA LYS A 22 5.70 -12.38 -4.39
C LYS A 22 4.24 -12.08 -4.21
N LEU A 23 3.77 -11.02 -4.86
CA LEU A 23 2.34 -10.72 -4.92
C LEU A 23 1.59 -11.87 -5.60
N ARG A 24 0.44 -12.23 -5.04
CA ARG A 24 -0.47 -13.19 -5.67
C ARG A 24 -1.00 -12.64 -7.00
N PRO A 25 -1.39 -13.51 -7.95
CA PRO A 25 -2.03 -13.07 -9.19
C PRO A 25 -3.23 -12.15 -8.91
N GLY A 26 -3.22 -10.95 -9.48
CA GLY A 26 -4.27 -9.95 -9.31
C GLY A 26 -4.14 -9.04 -8.09
N ALA A 27 -3.19 -9.32 -7.17
CA ALA A 27 -2.81 -8.36 -6.14
C ALA A 27 -1.95 -7.25 -6.76
N GLN A 28 -2.22 -6.01 -6.35
CA GLN A 28 -1.46 -4.81 -6.73
C GLN A 28 -0.51 -4.37 -5.61
N CYS A 29 -0.82 -4.76 -4.38
CA CYS A 29 -0.06 -4.43 -3.18
C CYS A 29 -0.27 -5.50 -2.11
N ALA A 30 0.62 -5.52 -1.13
CA ALA A 30 0.49 -6.35 0.07
C ALA A 30 0.40 -5.51 1.34
N GLU A 31 1.10 -4.38 1.38
CA GLU A 31 1.17 -3.48 2.53
C GLU A 31 1.12 -2.02 2.07
N GLY A 32 0.94 -1.09 3.02
CA GLY A 32 0.90 0.34 2.79
C GLY A 32 -0.47 0.96 3.13
N ASP A 33 -0.44 2.24 3.51
CA ASP A 33 -1.63 3.01 3.92
C ASP A 33 -2.70 3.11 2.81
N CYS A 34 -2.28 2.98 1.55
CA CYS A 34 -3.13 3.00 0.36
C CYS A 34 -3.38 1.61 -0.24
N CYS A 35 -3.17 0.54 0.54
CA CYS A 35 -3.48 -0.83 0.14
C CYS A 35 -4.67 -1.40 0.91
N GLU A 36 -5.75 -1.73 0.22
CA GLU A 36 -6.90 -2.42 0.80
C GLU A 36 -7.29 -3.63 -0.04
N GLN A 37 -7.54 -4.79 0.59
CA GLN A 37 -7.89 -6.02 -0.12
C GLN A 37 -6.93 -6.36 -1.28
N CYS A 38 -5.64 -6.15 -1.06
CA CYS A 38 -4.60 -6.37 -2.06
C CYS A 38 -4.69 -5.47 -3.30
N ARG A 39 -5.41 -4.34 -3.22
CA ARG A 39 -5.60 -3.38 -4.29
C ARG A 39 -5.24 -1.98 -3.83
N PHE A 40 -4.77 -1.16 -4.75
CA PHE A 40 -4.64 0.25 -4.47
C PHE A 40 -6.02 0.83 -4.19
N VAL A 41 -6.14 1.56 -3.08
CA VAL A 41 -7.36 2.31 -2.80
C VAL A 41 -7.56 3.40 -3.85
N LYS A 42 -8.77 3.92 -3.96
CA LYS A 42 -9.10 4.92 -4.99
C LYS A 42 -8.24 6.18 -4.85
N GLU A 43 -7.90 6.79 -5.99
CA GLU A 43 -7.31 8.13 -6.03
C GLU A 43 -8.14 9.13 -5.21
N GLY A 44 -7.47 9.93 -4.39
CA GLY A 44 -8.09 10.93 -3.53
C GLY A 44 -8.60 10.39 -2.19
N THR A 45 -8.52 9.09 -1.92
CA THR A 45 -8.75 8.56 -0.57
C THR A 45 -7.72 9.15 0.38
N VAL A 46 -8.17 9.79 1.45
CA VAL A 46 -7.29 10.36 2.48
C VAL A 46 -6.64 9.22 3.26
N CYS A 47 -5.31 9.21 3.27
CA CYS A 47 -4.50 8.24 4.00
C CYS A 47 -3.79 8.87 5.21
N ARG A 48 -3.68 10.20 5.24
CA ARG A 48 -3.23 10.93 6.43
C ARG A 48 -3.96 12.26 6.55
N GLU A 49 -4.70 12.39 7.64
CA GLU A 49 -5.31 13.66 8.03
C GLU A 49 -4.23 14.72 8.27
N ALA A 50 -4.47 15.92 7.76
CA ALA A 50 -3.64 17.09 7.98
C ALA A 50 -3.49 17.45 9.47
N LYS A 51 -2.43 18.18 9.78
CA LYS A 51 -2.25 18.84 11.08
C LYS A 51 -2.08 20.34 10.86
N GLY A 52 -2.92 21.17 11.46
CA GLY A 52 -2.84 22.63 11.28
C GLY A 52 -3.26 23.03 9.85
N ASP A 53 -2.55 23.98 9.25
CA ASP A 53 -2.85 24.50 7.89
C ASP A 53 -2.30 23.63 6.74
N TRP A 54 -1.91 22.39 7.01
CA TRP A 54 -1.45 21.46 5.98
C TRP A 54 -2.65 20.87 5.24
N ASN A 55 -2.43 20.38 4.02
CA ASN A 55 -3.44 19.57 3.32
C ASN A 55 -3.35 18.11 3.77
N ASP A 56 -4.45 17.38 3.56
CA ASP A 56 -4.49 15.94 3.75
C ASP A 56 -3.60 15.24 2.72
N ASP A 57 -2.89 14.20 3.15
CA ASP A 57 -2.21 13.30 2.22
C ASP A 57 -3.24 12.32 1.65
N SER A 58 -3.22 12.13 0.33
CA SER A 58 -4.16 11.26 -0.36
C SER A 58 -3.47 10.26 -1.27
N CYS A 59 -4.09 9.10 -1.38
CA CYS A 59 -3.65 8.03 -2.24
C CYS A 59 -3.78 8.42 -3.70
N THR A 60 -2.82 8.00 -4.53
CA THR A 60 -2.84 8.23 -5.98
C THR A 60 -3.69 7.22 -6.74
N GLY A 61 -4.06 6.11 -6.09
CA GLY A 61 -4.65 4.94 -6.76
C GLY A 61 -3.70 4.17 -7.66
N GLN A 62 -2.40 4.48 -7.61
CA GLN A 62 -1.36 3.85 -8.43
C GLN A 62 -0.21 3.27 -7.59
N SER A 63 -0.18 3.57 -6.29
CA SER A 63 0.75 3.00 -5.32
C SER A 63 0.01 2.69 -4.01
N ALA A 64 0.61 1.82 -3.20
CA ALA A 64 0.21 1.55 -1.83
C ALA A 64 0.78 2.56 -0.82
N ASP A 65 1.75 3.36 -1.24
CA ASP A 65 2.27 4.45 -0.43
C ASP A 65 1.25 5.58 -0.29
N CYS A 66 1.28 6.24 0.87
CA CYS A 66 0.61 7.52 1.09
C CYS A 66 1.62 8.65 0.81
N PRO A 67 1.68 9.19 -0.44
CA PRO A 67 2.59 10.28 -0.74
C PRO A 67 2.16 11.53 0.01
N ARG A 68 3.14 12.36 0.36
CA ARG A 68 2.83 13.65 0.97
C ARG A 68 2.28 14.60 -0.08
N ASN A 69 1.07 15.09 0.13
CA ASN A 69 0.48 16.12 -0.72
C ASN A 69 0.96 17.49 -0.22
N GLY A 70 2.25 17.75 -0.42
CA GLY A 70 2.86 19.04 -0.10
C GLY A 70 2.49 20.09 -1.15
N PHE A 71 2.30 21.32 -0.68
CA PHE A 71 2.67 22.51 -1.46
C PHE A 71 4.10 22.92 -1.09
#